data_AF-C6PUB6-F1
#
_entry.id   AF-C6PUB6-F1
#
_cell.length_a   1.000
_cell.length_b   1.000
_cell.length_c   1.000
_cell.angle_alpha   90.00
_cell.angle_beta   90.00
_cell.angle_gamma   90.00
#
_symmetry.space_group_name_H-M   'P 1'
#
loop_
_entity.id
_entity.type
_entity.pdbx_description
1 polymer ?
#
loop_
_entity_poly.entity_id
_entity_poly.type
_entity_poly.pdbx_seq_one_letter_code
_entity_poly.pdbx_strand_id
1 'polypeptide(L)'
;MGCRTGFYLILSGDYKSKDIVDLLIEMYKFIANFEGDVPGAAARDCGNYLDMNLPMAKYIANKFLNEVLLNVNEKNLNYPEN
;
A
#
# COMPACT_ATOMS: atom_id res chain seq x y z
N MET A 1 -5.03 -8.73 -3.25
CA MET A 1 -5.68 -9.45 -4.37
C MET A 1 -5.00 -10.81 -4.54
N GLY A 2 -5.74 -11.84 -4.95
CA GLY A 2 -5.18 -13.21 -5.07
C GLY A 2 -4.01 -13.34 -6.05
N CYS A 3 -3.98 -12.52 -7.10
CA CYS A 3 -2.90 -12.44 -8.09
C CYS A 3 -1.62 -11.73 -7.59
N ARG A 4 -1.60 -11.23 -6.34
CA ARG A 4 -0.45 -10.53 -5.71
C ARG A 4 0.03 -9.25 -6.42
N THR A 5 -0.80 -8.61 -7.23
CA THR A 5 -0.46 -7.35 -7.92
C THR A 5 -0.96 -6.09 -7.22
N GLY A 6 -1.74 -6.23 -6.13
CA GLY A 6 -2.27 -5.09 -5.40
C GLY A 6 -3.22 -5.46 -4.26
N PHE A 7 -3.83 -4.42 -3.68
CA PHE A 7 -4.79 -4.48 -2.59
C PHE A 7 -6.06 -3.70 -2.98
N TYR A 8 -7.19 -4.06 -2.38
CA TYR A 8 -8.40 -3.23 -2.43
C TYR A 8 -8.48 -2.39 -1.17
N LEU A 9 -8.80 -1.10 -1.31
CA LEU A 9 -9.12 -0.19 -0.22
C LEU A 9 -10.61 0.16 -0.32
N ILE A 10 -11.37 -0.06 0.74
CA ILE A 10 -12.80 0.24 0.81
C ILE A 10 -12.98 1.44 1.75
N LEU A 11 -13.66 2.48 1.26
CA LEU A 11 -13.92 3.72 2.00
C LEU A 11 -15.42 4.00 2.02
N SER A 12 -15.89 4.63 3.09
CA SER A 12 -17.27 5.14 3.19
C SER A 12 -17.28 6.63 2.88
N GLY A 13 -18.10 7.05 1.92
CA GLY A 13 -18.18 8.43 1.43
C GLY A 13 -18.12 8.50 -0.10
N ASP A 14 -18.19 9.72 -0.65
CA ASP A 14 -18.13 9.97 -2.10
C ASP A 14 -16.72 10.44 -2.50
N TYR A 15 -15.74 9.56 -2.35
CA TYR A 15 -14.34 9.82 -2.70
C TYR A 15 -14.05 9.40 -4.14
N LYS A 16 -13.28 10.21 -4.86
CA LYS A 16 -12.70 9.89 -6.17
C LYS A 16 -11.24 9.47 -6.00
N SER A 17 -10.67 8.79 -7.00
CA SER A 17 -9.27 8.32 -6.99
C SER A 17 -8.28 9.44 -6.63
N LYS A 18 -8.50 10.65 -7.14
CA LYS A 18 -7.64 11.81 -6.88
C LYS A 18 -7.67 12.27 -5.41
N ASP A 19 -8.78 12.07 -4.71
CA ASP A 19 -8.99 12.58 -3.36
C ASP A 19 -8.18 11.77 -2.32
N ILE A 20 -7.69 10.59 -2.71
CA ILE A 20 -6.96 9.67 -1.83
C ILE A 20 -5.47 9.57 -2.15
N VAL A 21 -4.96 10.31 -3.15
CA VAL A 21 -3.55 10.21 -3.57
C VAL A 21 -2.62 10.60 -2.41
N ASP A 22 -2.89 11.71 -1.74
CA ASP A 22 -2.07 12.16 -0.60
C ASP A 22 -2.14 11.18 0.57
N LEU A 23 -3.31 10.61 0.85
CA LEU A 23 -3.47 9.55 1.85
C LEU A 23 -2.57 8.34 1.55
N LEU A 24 -2.54 7.90 0.29
CA LEU A 24 -1.70 6.78 -0.12
C LEU A 24 -0.21 7.14 -0.05
N ILE A 25 0.19 8.35 -0.45
CA ILE A 25 1.58 8.82 -0.34
C ILE A 25 2.04 8.78 1.12
N GLU A 26 1.26 9.35 2.04
CA GLU A 26 1.61 9.36 3.46
C GLU A 26 1.64 7.94 4.06
N MET A 27 0.69 7.07 3.69
CA MET A 27 0.70 5.68 4.11
C MET A 27 1.95 4.94 3.63
N TYR A 28 2.35 5.11 2.38
CA TYR A 28 3.53 4.44 1.83
C TYR A 28 4.84 5.04 2.35
N LYS A 29 4.92 6.34 2.64
CA LYS A 29 6.04 6.96 3.37
C LYS A 29 6.18 6.36 4.77
N PHE A 30 5.07 6.18 5.47
CA PHE A 30 5.06 5.53 6.77
C PHE A 30 5.61 4.10 6.68
N ILE A 31 5.09 3.28 5.77
CA ILE A 31 5.55 1.88 5.62
C ILE A 31 7.04 1.83 5.25
N ALA A 32 7.48 2.68 4.30
CA ALA A 32 8.87 2.74 3.84
C ALA A 32 9.86 3.09 4.95
N ASN A 33 9.44 3.89 5.93
CA ASN A 33 10.28 4.34 7.05
C ASN A 33 9.95 3.62 8.37
N PHE A 34 9.06 2.63 8.35
CA PHE A 34 8.65 1.94 9.57
C PHE A 34 9.83 1.23 10.24
N GLU A 35 9.87 1.32 11.56
CA GLU A 35 10.86 0.68 12.44
C GLU A 35 10.14 0.01 13.61
N GLY A 36 10.79 -0.99 14.18
CA GLY A 36 10.23 -1.81 15.26
C GLY A 36 9.49 -3.04 14.75
N ASP A 37 8.69 -3.62 15.64
CA ASP A 37 8.00 -4.88 15.38
C ASP A 37 6.71 -4.66 14.59
N VAL A 38 6.44 -5.54 13.62
CA VAL A 38 5.21 -5.47 12.83
C VAL A 38 4.02 -5.85 13.72
N PRO A 39 3.01 -4.99 13.86
CA PRO A 39 1.85 -5.28 14.70
C PRO A 39 1.17 -6.59 14.30
N GLY A 40 0.89 -7.45 15.27
CA GLY A 40 0.24 -8.75 15.04
C GLY A 40 1.15 -9.84 14.44
N ALA A 41 2.46 -9.59 14.26
CA ALA A 41 3.44 -10.59 13.82
C ALA A 41 3.82 -11.59 14.94
N ALA A 42 2.81 -12.17 15.60
CA ALA A 42 2.97 -13.14 16.68
C ALA A 42 2.02 -14.33 16.50
N ALA A 43 2.42 -15.49 17.02
CA ALA A 43 1.64 -16.73 16.93
C ALA A 43 0.21 -16.61 17.48
N ARG A 44 -0.02 -15.73 18.47
CA ARG A 44 -1.34 -15.47 19.03
C ARG A 44 -2.26 -14.73 18.04
N ASP A 45 -1.70 -13.84 17.23
CA ASP A 45 -2.44 -12.80 16.52
C ASP A 45 -2.50 -13.02 14.99
N CYS A 46 -1.61 -13.85 14.43
CA CYS A 46 -1.53 -14.13 12.99
C CYS A 46 -1.46 -15.64 12.69
N GLY A 47 -2.35 -16.12 11.82
CA GLY A 47 -2.39 -17.53 11.38
C GLY A 47 -1.17 -17.98 10.56
N ASN A 48 -0.30 -17.06 10.13
CA ASN A 48 0.95 -17.35 9.43
C ASN A 48 2.07 -16.37 9.84
N TYR A 49 2.30 -16.21 11.15
CA TYR A 49 3.23 -15.21 11.69
C TYR A 49 4.70 -15.36 11.23
N LEU A 50 5.10 -16.51 10.70
CA LEU A 50 6.45 -16.77 10.18
C LEU A 50 6.69 -16.17 8.79
N ASP A 51 5.64 -15.80 8.05
CA ASP A 51 5.71 -15.19 6.72
C ASP A 51 5.66 -13.64 6.78
N MET A 52 6.29 -13.07 7.82
CA MET A 52 6.37 -11.63 8.03
C MET A 52 7.75 -11.13 7.63
N ASN A 53 7.82 -10.24 6.64
CA ASN A 53 9.08 -9.73 6.10
C ASN A 53 9.06 -8.20 6.00
N LEU A 54 9.43 -7.54 7.10
CA LEU A 54 9.50 -6.07 7.17
C LEU A 54 10.47 -5.47 6.14
N PRO A 55 11.72 -5.98 5.96
CA PRO A 55 12.62 -5.45 4.94
C PRO A 55 12.01 -5.45 3.53
N MET A 56 11.34 -6.54 3.15
CA MET A 56 10.70 -6.64 1.84
C MET A 56 9.48 -5.72 1.72
N ALA A 57 8.69 -5.56 2.78
CA ALA A 57 7.58 -4.61 2.80
C ALA A 57 8.08 -3.17 2.61
N LYS A 58 9.16 -2.77 3.30
CA LYS A 58 9.81 -1.46 3.13
C LYS A 58 10.33 -1.25 1.71
N TYR A 59 10.91 -2.28 1.11
CA TYR A 59 11.39 -2.24 -0.28
C TYR A 59 10.25 -2.02 -1.27
N ILE A 60 9.18 -2.82 -1.20
CA ILE A 60 8.03 -2.69 -2.09
C ILE A 60 7.31 -1.36 -1.88
N ALA A 61 7.20 -0.90 -0.63
CA ALA A 61 6.60 0.40 -0.34
C ALA A 61 7.41 1.55 -0.95
N ASN A 62 8.73 1.56 -0.79
CA ASN A 62 9.61 2.53 -1.44
C ASN A 62 9.49 2.48 -2.95
N LYS A 63 9.44 1.29 -3.55
CA LYS A 63 9.29 1.14 -5.00
C LYS A 63 8.00 1.79 -5.49
N PHE A 64 6.86 1.41 -4.92
CA PHE A 64 5.56 1.95 -5.34
C PHE A 64 5.43 3.46 -5.07
N LEU A 65 5.96 3.93 -3.95
CA LEU A 65 6.01 5.37 -3.64
C LEU A 65 6.76 6.16 -4.71
N ASN A 66 8.00 5.75 -5.01
CA ASN A 66 8.89 6.51 -5.89
C ASN A 66 8.61 6.32 -7.37
N GLU A 67 8.17 5.14 -7.80
CA GLU A 67 7.90 4.87 -9.22
C GLU A 67 6.48 5.27 -9.62
N VAL A 68 5.51 5.15 -8.72
CA VAL A 68 4.09 5.37 -9.04
C VAL A 68 3.51 6.58 -8.30
N LEU A 69 3.43 6.56 -6.97
CA LEU A 69 2.63 7.55 -6.23
C LEU A 69 3.14 8.99 -6.39
N LEU A 70 4.46 9.20 -6.37
CA LEU A 70 5.06 10.52 -6.58
C LEU A 70 5.03 10.99 -8.05
N ASN A 71 4.70 10.10 -9.00
CA ASN A 71 4.60 10.38 -10.43
C ASN A 71 3.19 10.12 -10.99
N VAL A 72 2.17 10.12 -10.13
CA VAL A 72 0.78 9.85 -10.53
C VAL A 72 0.33 10.82 -11.62
N ASN A 73 -0.36 10.28 -12.61
CA ASN A 73 -1.02 11.03 -13.67
C ASN A 73 -2.42 10.47 -13.94
N GLU A 74 -3.16 11.12 -14.85
CA GLU A 74 -4.54 10.75 -15.19
C GLU A 74 -4.72 9.28 -15.59
N LYS A 75 -3.73 8.64 -16.22
CA LYS A 75 -3.83 7.22 -16.60
C LYS A 75 -3.81 6.27 -15.41
N ASN A 76 -3.27 6.71 -14.27
CA ASN A 76 -3.29 5.93 -13.04
C ASN A 76 -4.62 6.07 -12.27
N LEU A 77 -5.33 7.18 -12.47
CA LEU A 77 -6.50 7.55 -11.69
C LEU A 77 -7.82 7.16 -12.36
N ASN A 78 -7.80 6.99 -13.67
CA ASN A 78 -8.96 6.66 -14.48
C ASN A 78 -8.76 5.30 -15.15
N TYR A 79 -9.81 4.49 -15.20
CA TYR A 79 -9.79 3.27 -15.99
C TYR A 79 -9.70 3.60 -17.49
N PRO A 80 -9.01 2.79 -18.30
CA PRO A 80 -8.97 2.98 -19.75
C PRO A 80 -10.37 3.00 -20.35
N GLU A 81 -10.63 3.95 -21.24
CA GLU A 81 -11.76 3.91 -22.16
C GLU A 81 -11.39 2.99 -23.34
N ASN A 82 -12.37 2.23 -23.84
CA ASN A 82 -12.19 1.17 -24.86
C ASN A 82 -11.40 1.62 -26.10
#